data_AF-A0A078BJK0-F1
#
_entry.id   AF-A0A078BJK0-F1
#
_cell.length_a   1.000
_cell.length_b   1.000
_cell.length_c   1.000
_cell.angle_alpha   90.00
_cell.angle_beta   90.00
_cell.angle_gamma   90.00
#
_symmetry.space_group_name_H-M   'P 1'
#
loop_
_entity.id
_entity.type
_entity.pdbx_description
1 polymer ?
#
loop_
_entity_poly.entity_id
_entity_poly.type
_entity_poly.pdbx_seq_one_letter_code
_entity_poly.pdbx_strand_id
1 'polypeptide(L)'
;MSKNSHQSGMGSGAHRYPPQRASPGTAHLQYEIWKRENDAWWARWWAERREAERIEALHQQIRDAGLEPESAEGVRLQRKIERSGLNLCLARNRHGGLCRCLGDGNGGRCKFHGGRSTGAKTPEGRARSLANLKRGR
;
A
#
# COMPACT_ATOMS: atom_id res chain seq x y z
N MET A 1 -30.25 -18.23 7.45
CA MET A 1 -30.97 -17.27 6.58
C MET A 1 -30.72 -15.88 7.11
N SER A 2 -30.13 -15.05 6.26
CA SER A 2 -29.52 -13.75 6.53
C SER A 2 -30.54 -12.68 6.93
N LYS A 3 -30.14 -11.76 7.83
CA LYS A 3 -30.65 -10.39 7.83
C LYS A 3 -29.47 -9.43 7.90
N ASN A 4 -29.17 -8.89 6.72
CA ASN A 4 -28.27 -7.77 6.51
C ASN A 4 -28.82 -6.52 7.20
N SER A 5 -27.99 -5.86 7.99
CA SER A 5 -28.21 -4.50 8.44
C SER A 5 -26.98 -3.68 8.10
N HIS A 6 -26.93 -3.11 6.90
CA HIS A 6 -26.10 -1.94 6.60
C HIS A 6 -26.93 -1.00 5.75
N GLN A 7 -27.58 -0.06 6.42
CA GLN A 7 -28.00 1.19 5.81
C GLN A 7 -26.74 2.06 5.66
N SER A 8 -26.47 2.50 4.45
CA SER A 8 -25.63 3.66 4.17
C SER A 8 -26.22 4.34 2.94
N GLY A 9 -27.16 5.25 3.20
CA GLY A 9 -27.63 6.18 2.17
C GLY A 9 -26.55 7.23 1.94
N MET A 10 -26.05 7.32 0.71
CA MET A 10 -25.45 8.54 0.18
C MET A 10 -25.83 8.68 -1.29
N GLY A 11 -26.75 9.61 -1.53
CA GLY A 11 -26.77 10.48 -2.71
C GLY A 11 -26.89 9.82 -4.08
N SER A 12 -28.11 9.61 -4.52
CA SER A 12 -28.50 9.48 -5.92
C SER A 12 -28.13 10.73 -6.74
N GLY A 13 -26.92 10.78 -7.28
CA GLY A 13 -26.54 11.69 -8.36
C GLY A 13 -26.30 10.84 -9.62
N ALA A 14 -27.18 10.94 -10.60
CA ALA A 14 -27.19 10.10 -11.79
C ALA A 14 -25.93 10.31 -12.67
N HIS A 15 -24.87 9.55 -12.41
CA HIS A 15 -23.68 9.50 -13.25
C HIS A 15 -23.92 8.52 -14.41
N ARG A 16 -24.49 9.00 -15.52
CA ARG A 16 -24.54 8.19 -16.74
C ARG A 16 -23.12 8.08 -17.30
N TYR A 17 -22.73 6.85 -17.64
CA TYR A 17 -21.62 6.59 -18.57
C TYR A 17 -21.66 7.58 -19.74
N PRO A 18 -20.49 7.88 -20.37
CA PRO A 18 -20.45 8.76 -21.54
C PRO A 18 -21.56 8.38 -22.54
N PRO A 19 -22.24 9.38 -23.17
CA PRO A 19 -23.40 9.12 -24.00
C PRO A 19 -23.05 8.10 -25.08
N GLN A 20 -23.71 6.93 -25.04
CA GLN A 20 -23.36 5.78 -25.88
C GLN A 20 -23.63 6.02 -27.38
N ARG A 21 -24.32 7.10 -27.74
CA ARG A 21 -24.58 7.49 -29.12
C ARG A 21 -24.60 9.00 -29.24
N ALA A 22 -23.63 9.53 -29.98
CA ALA A 22 -23.66 10.88 -30.51
C ALA A 22 -23.52 10.80 -32.02
N SER A 23 -24.22 11.69 -32.74
CA SER A 23 -24.12 11.79 -34.19
C SER A 23 -22.64 12.03 -34.60
N PRO A 24 -22.15 11.45 -35.70
CA PRO A 24 -20.71 11.41 -36.03
C PRO A 24 -19.96 12.76 -35.97
N GLY A 25 -20.65 13.90 -36.14
CA GLY A 25 -20.06 15.25 -36.06
C GLY A 25 -20.13 15.95 -34.70
N THR A 26 -21.10 15.64 -33.83
CA THR A 26 -21.26 16.26 -32.50
C THR A 26 -20.68 15.44 -31.36
N ALA A 27 -20.32 14.18 -31.64
CA ALA A 27 -19.74 13.26 -30.66
C ALA A 27 -18.49 13.79 -29.97
N HIS A 28 -17.58 14.43 -30.73
CA HIS A 28 -16.35 14.98 -30.17
C HIS A 28 -16.63 16.17 -29.24
N LEU A 29 -17.52 17.08 -29.62
CA LEU A 29 -17.88 18.24 -28.79
C LEU A 29 -18.60 17.82 -27.51
N GLN A 30 -19.53 16.87 -27.60
CA GLN A 30 -20.23 16.32 -26.44
C GLN A 30 -19.27 15.56 -25.52
N TYR A 31 -18.30 14.83 -26.06
CA TYR A 31 -17.25 14.18 -25.28
C TYR A 31 -16.34 15.19 -24.58
N GLU A 32 -15.89 16.23 -25.26
CA GLU A 32 -15.01 17.26 -24.67
C GLU A 32 -15.71 18.07 -23.57
N ILE A 33 -17.00 18.40 -23.74
CA ILE A 33 -17.80 19.06 -22.71
C ILE A 33 -17.97 18.12 -21.51
N TRP A 34 -18.40 16.88 -21.74
CA TRP A 34 -18.54 15.87 -20.68
C TRP A 34 -17.23 15.65 -19.94
N LYS A 35 -16.11 15.56 -20.67
CA LYS A 35 -14.78 15.39 -20.11
C LYS A 35 -14.40 16.57 -19.22
N ARG A 36 -14.55 17.82 -19.68
CA ARG A 36 -14.29 19.02 -18.86
C ARG A 36 -15.14 19.07 -17.60
N GLU A 37 -16.42 18.71 -17.70
CA GLU A 37 -17.34 18.68 -16.57
C GLU A 37 -16.99 17.58 -15.55
N ASN A 38 -16.41 16.46 -15.99
CA ASN A 38 -16.18 15.29 -15.15
C ASN A 38 -14.70 15.07 -14.77
N ASP A 39 -13.74 15.73 -15.42
CA ASP A 39 -12.30 15.53 -15.20
C ASP A 39 -11.89 15.82 -13.76
N ALA A 40 -12.37 16.95 -13.20
CA ALA A 40 -12.11 17.32 -11.81
C ALA A 40 -12.72 16.30 -10.83
N TRP A 41 -13.91 15.79 -11.15
CA TRP A 41 -14.58 14.77 -10.34
C TRP A 41 -13.82 13.45 -10.38
N TRP A 42 -13.43 12.96 -11.56
CA TRP A 42 -12.62 11.75 -11.73
C TRP A 42 -11.29 11.88 -11.00
N ALA A 43 -10.60 13.02 -11.14
CA ALA A 43 -9.33 13.27 -10.46
C ALA A 43 -9.47 13.16 -8.93
N ARG A 44 -10.54 13.76 -8.37
CA ARG A 44 -10.85 13.65 -6.94
C ARG A 44 -11.18 12.23 -6.52
N TRP A 45 -12.06 11.55 -7.27
CA TRP A 45 -12.44 10.18 -7.00
C TRP A 45 -11.23 9.23 -6.99
N TRP A 46 -10.36 9.35 -7.99
CA TRP A 46 -9.11 8.59 -8.05
C TRP A 46 -8.17 8.95 -6.90
N ALA A 47 -8.10 10.20 -6.48
CA ALA A 47 -7.28 10.61 -5.33
C ALA A 47 -7.80 10.04 -4.01
N GLU A 48 -9.10 10.13 -3.77
CA GLU A 48 -9.77 9.55 -2.60
C GLU A 48 -9.56 8.03 -2.53
N ARG A 49 -9.67 7.34 -3.68
CA ARG A 49 -9.38 5.90 -3.76
C ARG A 49 -7.94 5.56 -3.44
N ARG A 50 -6.97 6.26 -4.04
CA ARG A 50 -5.55 6.04 -3.75
C ARG A 50 -5.22 6.28 -2.28
N GLU A 51 -5.86 7.28 -1.68
CA GLU A 51 -5.68 7.56 -0.25
C GLU A 51 -6.27 6.46 0.63
N ALA A 52 -7.47 5.95 0.30
CA ALA A 52 -8.04 4.80 0.98
C ALA A 52 -7.16 3.55 0.85
N GLU A 53 -6.62 3.28 -0.34
CA GLU A 53 -5.68 2.19 -0.58
C GLU A 53 -4.38 2.36 0.22
N ARG A 54 -3.86 3.59 0.32
CA ARG A 54 -2.68 3.92 1.14
C ARG A 54 -2.93 3.67 2.63
N ILE A 55 -4.08 4.11 3.15
CA ILE A 55 -4.48 3.91 4.55
C ILE A 55 -4.60 2.41 4.84
N GLU A 56 -5.27 1.66 3.97
CA GLU A 56 -5.44 0.21 4.14
C GLU A 56 -4.10 -0.52 4.10
N ALA A 57 -3.20 -0.14 3.17
CA ALA A 57 -1.85 -0.70 3.10
C ALA A 57 -1.04 -0.42 4.37
N LEU A 58 -1.20 0.75 4.98
CA LEU A 58 -0.56 1.09 6.26
C LEU A 58 -1.14 0.22 7.40
N HIS A 59 -2.46 0.09 7.48
CA HIS A 59 -3.10 -0.76 8.49
C HIS A 59 -2.66 -2.22 8.35
N GLN A 60 -2.55 -2.72 7.11
CA GLN A 60 -2.05 -4.07 6.86
C GLN A 60 -0.62 -4.26 7.38
N GLN A 61 0.28 -3.29 7.19
CA GLN A 61 1.64 -3.38 7.74
C GLN A 61 1.66 -3.44 9.28
N ILE A 62 0.73 -2.75 9.95
CA ILE A 62 0.62 -2.80 11.41
C ILE A 62 0.11 -4.17 11.87
N ARG A 63 -0.88 -4.73 11.16
CA ARG A 63 -1.35 -6.11 11.39
C ARG A 63 -0.24 -7.13 11.15
N ASP A 64 0.53 -6.98 10.09
CA ASP A 64 1.69 -7.82 9.81
C ASP A 64 2.76 -7.68 10.90
N ALA A 65 2.86 -6.52 11.56
CA ALA A 65 3.71 -6.35 12.74
C ALA A 65 3.15 -7.01 14.02
N GLY A 66 1.99 -7.67 13.94
CA GLY A 66 1.31 -8.34 15.05
C GLY A 66 0.57 -7.39 15.97
N LEU A 67 0.11 -6.24 15.46
CA LEU A 67 -0.60 -5.23 16.23
C LEU A 67 -1.93 -4.86 15.58
N GLU A 68 -2.92 -4.52 16.40
CA GLU A 68 -4.14 -3.89 15.92
C GLU A 68 -3.87 -2.40 15.60
N PRO A 69 -4.26 -1.87 14.43
CA PRO A 69 -4.05 -0.47 14.05
C PRO A 69 -4.55 0.54 15.09
N GLU A 70 -5.69 0.25 15.72
CA GLU A 70 -6.37 1.12 16.68
C GLU A 70 -5.75 1.04 18.08
N SER A 71 -4.88 0.06 18.34
CA SER A 71 -4.19 -0.05 19.63
C SER A 71 -3.23 1.12 19.86
N ALA A 72 -2.95 1.45 21.13
CA ALA A 72 -2.00 2.52 21.44
C ALA A 72 -0.60 2.27 20.83
N GLU A 73 -0.18 1.01 20.68
CA GLU A 73 1.07 0.66 20.00
C GLU A 73 0.95 0.76 18.47
N GLY A 74 -0.18 0.33 17.90
CA GLY A 74 -0.51 0.49 16.48
C GLY A 74 -0.50 1.96 16.05
N VAL A 75 -1.19 2.83 16.78
CA VAL A 75 -1.22 4.28 16.51
C VAL A 75 0.18 4.90 16.58
N ARG A 76 1.02 4.48 17.53
CA ARG A 76 2.42 4.95 17.60
C ARG A 76 3.22 4.50 16.38
N LEU A 77 2.99 3.27 15.91
CA LEU A 77 3.67 2.70 14.75
C LEU A 77 3.21 3.37 13.45
N GLN A 78 1.90 3.64 13.31
CA GLN A 78 1.34 4.43 12.21
C GLN A 78 2.03 5.78 12.08
N ARG A 79 2.06 6.56 13.17
CA ARG A 79 2.70 7.89 13.18
C ARG A 79 4.17 7.83 12.78
N LYS A 80 4.86 6.73 13.13
CA LYS A 80 6.26 6.51 12.77
C LYS A 80 6.42 6.22 11.26
N ILE A 81 5.54 5.42 10.67
CA ILE A 81 5.49 5.15 9.23
C ILE A 81 5.22 6.46 8.49
N GLU A 82 4.13 7.15 8.83
CA GLU A 82 3.71 8.40 8.18
C GLU A 82 4.79 9.47 8.23
N ARG A 83 5.44 9.66 9.38
CA ARG A 83 6.52 10.64 9.53
C ARG A 83 7.74 10.35 8.65
N SER A 84 8.02 9.08 8.40
CA SER A 84 9.22 8.68 7.65
C SER A 84 8.94 8.45 6.16
N GLY A 85 7.69 8.16 5.79
CA GLY A 85 7.35 7.67 4.45
C GLY A 85 7.91 6.28 4.14
N LEU A 86 8.41 5.55 5.14
CA LEU A 86 9.03 4.23 4.98
C LEU A 86 8.12 3.12 5.52
N ASN A 87 8.18 1.96 4.86
CA ASN A 87 7.50 0.75 5.30
C ASN A 87 8.25 0.06 6.46
N LEU A 88 7.58 -0.87 7.12
CA LEU A 88 8.20 -1.71 8.15
C LEU A 88 9.07 -2.82 7.56
N CYS A 89 10.11 -3.19 8.30
CA CYS A 89 11.04 -4.24 7.88
C CYS A 89 10.42 -5.63 7.85
N LEU A 90 9.55 -5.96 8.82
CA LEU A 90 8.81 -7.21 8.95
C LEU A 90 9.65 -8.51 8.87
N ALA A 91 10.97 -8.44 8.94
CA ALA A 91 11.81 -9.62 9.05
C ALA A 91 11.60 -10.30 10.42
N ARG A 92 11.60 -11.64 10.44
CA ARG A 92 11.52 -12.39 11.70
C ARG A 92 12.77 -12.13 12.54
N ASN A 93 12.56 -11.69 13.78
CA ASN A 93 13.61 -11.47 14.76
C ASN A 93 14.00 -12.80 15.46
N ARG A 94 15.09 -12.79 16.22
CA ARG A 94 15.58 -13.96 16.97
C ARG A 94 14.60 -14.50 18.03
N HIS A 95 13.64 -13.69 18.46
CA HIS A 95 12.61 -14.05 19.43
C HIS A 95 11.32 -14.56 18.75
N GLY A 96 11.33 -14.74 17.42
CA GLY A 96 10.20 -15.28 16.64
C GLY A 96 9.18 -14.23 16.16
N GLY A 97 9.20 -13.02 16.71
CA GLY A 97 8.31 -11.91 16.31
C GLY A 97 8.78 -11.17 15.05
N LEU A 98 7.92 -10.34 14.47
CA LEU A 98 8.23 -9.58 13.25
C LEU A 98 8.85 -8.21 13.57
N CYS A 99 9.77 -7.75 12.72
CA CYS A 99 10.53 -6.54 12.95
C CYS A 99 9.70 -5.27 12.69
N ARG A 100 9.61 -4.39 13.69
CA ARG A 100 8.88 -3.11 13.65
C ARG A 100 9.79 -1.89 13.40
N CYS A 101 11.02 -2.12 12.96
CA CYS A 101 11.92 -1.06 12.49
C CYS A 101 11.50 -0.59 11.10
N LEU A 102 11.77 0.67 10.78
CA LEU A 102 11.60 1.19 9.43
C LEU A 102 12.60 0.52 8.49
N GLY A 103 12.11 0.13 7.32
CA GLY A 103 12.84 -0.50 6.24
C GLY A 103 13.33 0.54 5.24
N ASP A 104 14.53 1.07 5.49
CA ASP A 104 15.19 2.08 4.65
C ASP A 104 16.15 1.48 3.61
N GLY A 105 16.30 0.14 3.61
CA GLY A 105 17.31 -0.56 2.83
C GLY A 105 16.75 -1.53 1.78
N ASN A 106 17.66 -2.29 1.18
CA ASN A 106 17.34 -3.22 0.09
C ASN A 106 16.21 -4.20 0.47
N GLY A 107 15.19 -4.27 -0.39
CA GLY A 107 14.02 -5.13 -0.19
C GLY A 107 13.16 -4.72 1.01
N GLY A 108 13.19 -3.44 1.40
CA GLY A 108 12.42 -2.92 2.53
C GLY A 108 12.96 -3.35 3.89
N ARG A 109 14.22 -3.79 4.00
CA ARG A 109 14.81 -4.26 5.26
C ARG A 109 15.49 -3.13 6.01
N CYS A 110 15.49 -3.18 7.34
CA CYS A 110 16.21 -2.22 8.17
C CYS A 110 17.70 -2.57 8.28
N LYS A 111 18.52 -1.66 8.81
CA LYS A 111 19.95 -1.88 9.06
C LYS A 111 20.30 -3.16 9.84
N PHE A 112 19.41 -3.63 10.73
CA PHE A 112 19.64 -4.82 11.54
C PHE A 112 19.33 -6.14 10.82
N HIS A 113 18.54 -6.08 9.75
CA HIS A 113 18.15 -7.25 8.95
C HIS A 113 18.71 -7.17 7.52
N GLY A 114 19.88 -6.56 7.36
CA GLY A 114 20.61 -6.53 6.10
C GLY A 114 20.20 -5.41 5.14
N GLY A 115 19.38 -4.44 5.56
CA GLY A 115 19.00 -3.30 4.72
C GLY A 115 20.18 -2.47 4.20
N ARG A 116 21.27 -2.41 4.98
CA ARG A 116 22.53 -1.76 4.61
C ARG A 116 23.60 -2.72 4.07
N SER A 117 23.27 -4.01 3.96
CA SER A 117 24.20 -5.01 3.43
C SER A 117 24.32 -4.85 1.93
N THR A 118 25.55 -4.76 1.42
CA THR A 118 25.82 -4.76 -0.01
C THR A 118 25.95 -6.18 -0.58
N GLY A 119 25.87 -7.21 0.28
CA GLY A 119 26.10 -8.60 -0.08
C GLY A 119 27.58 -8.93 -0.34
N ALA A 120 27.92 -10.22 -0.39
CA ALA A 120 29.27 -10.65 -0.68
C ALA A 120 29.67 -10.31 -2.14
N LYS A 121 30.81 -9.61 -2.30
CA LYS A 121 31.30 -9.17 -3.61
C LYS A 121 32.38 -10.07 -4.21
N THR A 122 33.11 -10.80 -3.37
CA THR A 122 34.18 -11.71 -3.81
C THR A 122 33.63 -13.12 -4.08
N PRO A 123 34.26 -13.90 -4.97
CA PRO A 123 33.90 -15.30 -5.21
C PRO A 123 33.89 -16.13 -3.92
N GLU A 124 34.89 -15.97 -3.06
CA GLU A 124 35.02 -16.69 -1.80
C GLU A 124 33.90 -16.29 -0.82
N GLY A 125 33.58 -15.00 -0.77
CA GLY A 125 32.48 -14.48 0.04
C GLY A 125 31.14 -15.07 -0.39
N ARG A 126 30.88 -15.15 -1.70
CA ARG A 126 29.67 -15.78 -2.26
C ARG A 126 29.62 -17.27 -1.94
N ALA A 127 30.74 -17.99 -2.09
CA ALA A 127 30.82 -19.41 -1.75
C ALA A 127 30.51 -19.66 -0.26
N ARG A 128 31.04 -18.83 0.65
CA ARG A 128 30.71 -18.90 2.08
C ARG A 128 29.22 -18.64 2.35
N SER A 129 28.63 -17.63 1.72
CA SER A 129 27.20 -17.35 1.86
C SER A 129 26.32 -18.52 1.40
N LEU A 130 26.66 -19.15 0.26
CA LEU A 130 25.97 -20.34 -0.24
C LEU A 130 26.14 -21.55 0.68
N ALA A 131 27.35 -21.75 1.22
CA ALA A 131 27.59 -22.83 2.18
C ALA A 131 26.78 -22.64 3.48
N ASN A 132 26.68 -21.41 3.99
CA ASN A 132 25.87 -21.11 5.17
C ASN A 132 24.38 -21.36 4.94
N LEU A 133 23.87 -21.03 3.75
CA LEU A 133 22.46 -21.29 3.40
C LEU A 133 22.11 -22.78 3.46
N LYS A 134 23.05 -23.66 3.07
CA LYS A 134 22.86 -25.12 3.13
C LYS A 134 22.83 -25.66 4.57
N ARG A 135 23.48 -24.98 5.52
CA ARG A 135 23.59 -25.40 6.93
C ARG A 135 22.41 -24.96 7.80
N GLY A 136 21.68 -23.93 7.39
CA GLY A 136 20.56 -23.35 8.15
C GLY A 136 19.18 -23.87 7.76
N ARG A 137 19.11 -24.93 6.94
CA ARG A 137 17.89 -25.72 6.70
C ARG A 137 17.90 -26.93 7.61
#